data_AF-A0A8D0FR74-F1
#
_entry.id   AF-A0A8D0FR74-F1
#
_cell.length_a   1.000
_cell.length_b   1.000
_cell.length_c   1.000
_cell.angle_alpha   90.00
_cell.angle_beta   90.00
_cell.angle_gamma   90.00
#
_symmetry.space_group_name_H-M   'P 1'
#
loop_
_entity.id
_entity.type
_entity.pdbx_description
1 polymer ?
#
loop_
_entity_poly.entity_id
_entity_poly.type
_entity_poly.pdbx_seq_one_letter_code
_entity_poly.pdbx_strand_id
1 'polypeptide(L)'
;MDLAVGERLCAAGNVQALKSAYELIKSASQGKSPLDSSDNFSTDLYVLCAEQAFQLGYVEISRDCLQTYFEGRFSVNQFLGRAYLCQGQLHTPLSTDNLVRNYESCIILSQFLRVFFPRYYFLIYNASVLYWQLVRPYLKPGFRYCLIPSLSQIVKALNQTEEQDNEWRAELMINLLECFLDASKLKEAREFSSTAAIFIKENVPDKYSQIFSLMVMLSLLLRVILIQHNIIGLTVANPKNCVWE
;
A
#
# COMPACT_ATOMS: atom_id res chain seq x y z
N MET A 1 -24.48 11.50 -21.23
CA MET A 1 -23.80 10.35 -21.86
C MET A 1 -22.92 9.62 -20.85
N ASP A 2 -22.14 10.34 -20.03
CA ASP A 2 -21.30 9.78 -18.96
C ASP A 2 -22.05 8.85 -17.98
N LEU A 3 -23.29 9.21 -17.60
CA LEU A 3 -24.11 8.38 -16.71
C LEU A 3 -24.40 6.99 -17.31
N ALA A 4 -24.75 6.94 -18.60
CA ALA A 4 -25.07 5.69 -19.29
C ALA A 4 -23.83 4.81 -19.53
N VAL A 5 -22.65 5.43 -19.70
CA VAL A 5 -21.37 4.69 -19.77
C VAL A 5 -20.98 4.19 -18.39
N GLY A 6 -21.15 5.01 -17.35
CA GLY A 6 -20.95 4.61 -15.95
C GLY A 6 -21.84 3.43 -15.54
N GLU A 7 -23.13 3.48 -15.86
CA GLU A 7 -24.07 2.37 -15.59
C GLU A 7 -23.69 1.08 -16.32
N ARG A 8 -23.18 1.17 -17.55
CA ARG A 8 -22.68 0.01 -18.31
C ARG A 8 -21.39 -0.57 -17.73
N LEU A 9 -20.51 0.28 -17.20
CA LEU A 9 -19.29 -0.15 -16.51
C LEU A 9 -19.60 -0.77 -15.13
N CYS A 10 -20.65 -0.30 -14.46
CA CYS A 10 -21.13 -0.86 -13.19
C CYS A 10 -21.91 -2.19 -13.36
N ALA A 11 -22.29 -2.58 -14.59
CA ALA A 11 -22.96 -3.84 -14.85
C ALA A 11 -21.96 -5.01 -14.73
N ALA A 12 -21.92 -5.62 -13.55
CA ALA A 12 -20.99 -6.69 -13.21
C ALA A 12 -21.04 -7.86 -14.23
N GLY A 13 -19.88 -8.29 -14.71
CA GLY A 13 -19.73 -9.53 -15.50
C GLY A 13 -19.96 -9.41 -17.02
N ASN A 14 -20.31 -8.24 -17.56
CA ASN A 14 -20.59 -8.11 -18.99
C ASN A 14 -19.36 -7.63 -19.80
N VAL A 15 -18.58 -8.58 -20.31
CA VAL A 15 -17.40 -8.34 -21.17
C VAL A 15 -17.75 -7.53 -22.42
N GLN A 16 -18.92 -7.77 -23.02
CA GLN A 16 -19.33 -7.05 -24.22
C GLN A 16 -19.63 -5.59 -23.91
N ALA A 17 -20.28 -5.31 -22.77
CA ALA A 17 -20.51 -3.96 -22.30
C ALA A 17 -19.19 -3.24 -21.98
N LEU A 18 -18.21 -3.91 -21.37
CA LEU A 18 -16.88 -3.36 -21.13
C LEU A 18 -16.20 -2.95 -22.44
N LYS A 19 -16.13 -3.85 -23.43
CA LYS A 19 -15.48 -3.56 -24.72
C LYS A 19 -16.19 -2.44 -25.46
N SER A 20 -17.53 -2.44 -25.47
CA SER A 20 -18.31 -1.35 -26.07
C SER A 20 -18.10 -0.02 -25.35
N ALA A 21 -18.04 0.00 -24.02
CA ALA A 21 -17.75 1.21 -23.25
C ALA A 21 -16.34 1.73 -23.54
N TYR A 22 -15.35 0.85 -23.59
CA TYR A 22 -13.96 1.18 -23.92
C TYR A 22 -13.84 1.83 -25.32
N GLU A 23 -14.43 1.23 -26.35
CA GLU A 23 -14.42 1.80 -27.71
C GLU A 23 -15.16 3.14 -27.80
N LEU A 24 -16.26 3.30 -27.06
CA LEU A 24 -16.98 4.58 -26.99
C LEU A 24 -16.14 5.68 -26.34
N ILE A 25 -15.44 5.37 -25.25
CA ILE A 25 -14.55 6.32 -24.57
C ILE A 25 -13.37 6.69 -25.47
N LYS A 26 -12.77 5.71 -26.18
CA LYS A 26 -11.60 5.90 -27.06
C LYS A 26 -11.92 6.65 -28.35
N SER A 27 -13.04 6.33 -28.99
CA SER A 27 -13.48 7.04 -30.20
C SER A 27 -13.81 8.51 -29.93
N ALA A 28 -14.38 8.81 -28.76
CA ALA A 28 -14.66 10.17 -28.35
C ALA A 28 -13.41 11.01 -28.01
N SER A 29 -12.29 10.36 -27.67
CA SER A 29 -11.01 11.03 -27.42
C SER A 29 -10.15 11.18 -28.67
N GLN A 30 -10.22 10.24 -29.61
CA GLN A 30 -9.46 10.27 -30.87
C GLN A 30 -10.07 11.19 -31.94
N GLY A 31 -11.36 11.46 -31.88
CA GLY A 31 -12.08 12.23 -32.91
C GLY A 31 -11.93 13.76 -32.89
N LYS A 32 -10.97 14.37 -32.17
CA LYS A 32 -11.05 15.81 -31.85
C LYS A 32 -9.92 16.71 -32.36
N SER A 33 -10.34 17.78 -33.04
CA SER A 33 -9.63 19.04 -33.22
C SER A 33 -9.86 19.98 -32.01
N PRO A 34 -9.01 21.01 -31.76
CA PRO A 34 -9.00 21.77 -30.51
C PRO A 34 -10.24 22.64 -30.20
N LEU A 35 -11.25 22.68 -31.07
CA LEU A 35 -12.33 23.69 -31.03
C LEU A 35 -13.69 23.21 -30.48
N ASP A 36 -13.93 21.89 -30.33
CA ASP A 36 -15.23 21.36 -29.90
C ASP A 36 -15.22 20.95 -28.41
N SER A 37 -15.57 21.87 -27.53
CA SER A 37 -15.53 21.69 -26.06
C SER A 37 -16.84 21.17 -25.43
N SER A 38 -17.88 20.87 -26.21
CA SER A 38 -19.23 20.58 -25.71
C SER A 38 -19.48 19.10 -25.33
N ASP A 39 -18.77 18.14 -25.92
CA ASP A 39 -19.01 16.69 -25.72
C ASP A 39 -17.79 15.99 -25.10
N ASN A 40 -17.19 16.59 -24.08
CA ASN A 40 -16.07 15.94 -23.37
C ASN A 40 -16.61 14.98 -22.30
N PHE A 41 -16.40 13.69 -22.53
CA PHE A 41 -16.50 12.67 -21.49
C PHE A 41 -15.53 12.98 -20.36
N SER A 42 -15.96 12.77 -19.11
CA SER A 42 -15.05 12.90 -17.98
C SER A 42 -13.87 11.94 -18.12
N THR A 43 -12.65 12.43 -17.87
CA THR A 43 -11.45 11.59 -17.81
C THR A 43 -11.56 10.51 -16.73
N ASP A 44 -12.43 10.72 -15.73
CA ASP A 44 -12.74 9.75 -14.70
C ASP A 44 -13.33 8.43 -15.24
N LEU A 45 -13.96 8.44 -16.43
CA LEU A 45 -14.49 7.23 -17.06
C LEU A 45 -13.38 6.24 -17.46
N TYR A 46 -12.16 6.72 -17.76
CA TYR A 46 -11.01 5.85 -17.99
C TYR A 46 -10.66 5.06 -16.73
N VAL A 47 -10.77 5.68 -15.54
CA VAL A 47 -10.49 4.99 -14.27
C VAL A 47 -11.54 3.91 -14.00
N LEU A 48 -12.82 4.21 -14.20
CA LEU A 48 -13.89 3.22 -14.07
C LEU A 48 -13.72 2.05 -15.05
N CYS A 49 -13.38 2.36 -16.30
CA CYS A 49 -13.13 1.35 -17.33
C CYS A 49 -11.91 0.48 -16.95
N ALA A 50 -10.85 1.10 -16.42
CA ALA A 50 -9.65 0.40 -16.00
C ALA A 50 -9.90 -0.58 -14.86
N GLU A 51 -10.63 -0.15 -13.82
CA GLU A 51 -10.97 -1.00 -12.68
C GLU A 51 -11.86 -2.17 -13.10
N GLN A 52 -12.87 -1.92 -13.94
CA GLN A 52 -13.76 -2.98 -14.43
C GLN A 52 -13.01 -3.95 -15.35
N ALA A 53 -12.13 -3.45 -16.21
CA ALA A 53 -11.27 -4.28 -17.05
C ALA A 53 -10.33 -5.16 -16.21
N PHE A 54 -9.74 -4.60 -15.15
CA PHE A 54 -8.89 -5.35 -14.23
C PHE A 54 -9.68 -6.47 -13.54
N GLN A 55 -10.87 -6.17 -12.99
CA GLN A 55 -11.72 -7.18 -12.35
C GLN A 55 -12.12 -8.32 -13.28
N LEU A 56 -12.32 -8.05 -14.57
CA LEU A 56 -12.66 -9.04 -15.60
C LEU A 56 -11.43 -9.73 -16.22
N GLY A 57 -10.21 -9.41 -15.77
CA GLY A 57 -8.97 -10.00 -16.27
C GLY A 57 -8.46 -9.42 -17.60
N TYR A 58 -9.04 -8.34 -18.10
CA TYR A 58 -8.62 -7.65 -19.33
C TYR A 58 -7.52 -6.61 -19.01
N VAL A 59 -6.34 -7.13 -18.64
CA VAL A 59 -5.16 -6.35 -18.22
C VAL A 59 -4.75 -5.29 -19.24
N GLU A 60 -4.78 -5.61 -20.54
CA GLU A 60 -4.36 -4.67 -21.60
C GLU A 60 -5.30 -3.45 -21.71
N ILE A 61 -6.62 -3.67 -21.62
CA ILE A 61 -7.62 -2.59 -21.62
C ILE A 61 -7.41 -1.72 -20.38
N SER A 62 -7.19 -2.36 -19.21
CA SER A 62 -6.93 -1.64 -17.96
C SER A 62 -5.69 -0.74 -18.06
N ARG A 63 -4.60 -1.27 -18.62
CA ARG A 63 -3.34 -0.53 -18.82
C ARG A 63 -3.52 0.65 -19.77
N ASP A 64 -4.16 0.45 -20.92
CA ASP A 64 -4.39 1.52 -21.91
C ASP A 64 -5.27 2.65 -21.35
N CYS A 65 -6.32 2.29 -20.60
CA CYS A 65 -7.15 3.28 -19.92
C CYS A 65 -6.38 4.10 -18.89
N LEU A 66 -5.56 3.46 -18.06
CA LEU A 66 -4.75 4.17 -17.06
C LEU A 66 -3.68 5.05 -17.71
N GLN A 67 -3.01 4.55 -18.74
CA GLN A 67 -2.04 5.34 -19.50
C GLN A 67 -2.69 6.60 -20.06
N THR A 68 -3.85 6.46 -20.71
CA THR A 68 -4.61 7.59 -21.25
C THR A 68 -5.04 8.57 -20.16
N TYR A 69 -5.45 8.08 -18.99
CA TYR A 69 -5.82 8.93 -17.85
C TYR A 69 -4.63 9.76 -17.34
N PHE A 70 -3.46 9.15 -17.17
CA PHE A 70 -2.26 9.82 -16.64
C PHE A 70 -1.59 10.75 -17.67
N GLU A 71 -1.69 10.46 -18.96
CA GLU A 71 -1.20 11.33 -20.05
C GLU A 71 -2.13 12.55 -20.28
N GLY A 72 -3.40 12.43 -19.92
CA GLY A 72 -4.39 13.50 -20.04
C GLY A 72 -4.28 14.59 -18.96
N ARG A 73 -5.07 15.67 -19.14
CA ARG A 73 -5.31 16.66 -18.07
C ARG A 73 -6.30 16.08 -17.06
N PHE A 74 -5.81 15.29 -16.10
CA PHE A 74 -6.65 14.80 -15.00
C PHE A 74 -6.87 15.89 -13.94
N SER A 75 -8.07 15.91 -13.35
CA SER A 75 -8.37 16.76 -12.19
C SER A 75 -7.94 16.04 -10.91
N VAL A 76 -7.42 16.78 -9.93
CA VAL A 76 -7.03 16.19 -8.63
C VAL A 76 -8.28 15.94 -7.80
N ASN A 77 -8.95 14.82 -8.06
CA ASN A 77 -10.17 14.37 -7.39
C ASN A 77 -9.99 12.94 -6.82
N GLN A 78 -11.07 12.31 -6.34
CA GLN A 78 -11.05 10.95 -5.79
C GLN A 78 -10.59 9.88 -6.81
N PHE A 79 -10.77 10.12 -8.11
CA PHE A 79 -10.39 9.18 -9.16
C PHE A 79 -8.89 9.09 -9.36
N LEU A 80 -8.12 10.11 -8.98
CA LEU A 80 -6.66 10.03 -9.03
C LEU A 80 -6.13 8.97 -8.06
N GLY A 81 -6.71 8.87 -6.86
CA GLY A 81 -6.36 7.82 -5.91
C GLY A 81 -6.73 6.43 -6.43
N ARG A 82 -7.93 6.31 -7.01
CA ARG A 82 -8.41 5.07 -7.63
C ARG A 82 -7.55 4.63 -8.81
N ALA A 83 -7.10 5.57 -9.65
CA ALA A 83 -6.19 5.29 -10.76
C ALA A 83 -4.86 4.70 -10.27
N TYR A 84 -4.23 5.30 -9.26
CA TYR A 84 -3.01 4.74 -8.67
C TYR A 84 -3.25 3.37 -8.01
N LEU A 85 -4.38 3.15 -7.35
CA LEU A 85 -4.72 1.84 -6.78
C LEU A 85 -4.86 0.78 -7.89
N CYS A 86 -5.64 1.07 -8.93
CA CYS A 86 -5.82 0.19 -10.08
C CYS A 86 -4.48 -0.08 -10.79
N GLN A 87 -3.61 0.94 -10.92
CA GLN A 87 -2.27 0.77 -11.45
C GLN A 87 -1.44 -0.15 -10.56
N GLY A 88 -1.42 0.07 -9.24
CA GLY A 88 -0.70 -0.80 -8.32
C GLY A 88 -1.11 -2.26 -8.46
N GLN A 89 -2.42 -2.51 -8.60
CA GLN A 89 -2.97 -3.86 -8.81
C GLN A 89 -2.42 -4.54 -10.07
N LEU A 90 -2.26 -3.82 -11.19
CA LEU A 90 -1.63 -4.35 -12.41
C LEU A 90 -0.15 -4.73 -12.23
N HIS A 91 0.56 -4.00 -11.37
CA HIS A 91 1.97 -4.26 -11.07
C HIS A 91 2.18 -5.23 -9.89
N THR A 92 1.11 -5.78 -9.31
CA THR A 92 1.24 -6.72 -8.19
C THR A 92 1.97 -7.99 -8.65
N PRO A 93 3.11 -8.36 -8.04
CA PRO A 93 3.86 -9.53 -8.44
C PRO A 93 3.04 -10.81 -8.20
N LEU A 94 2.79 -11.58 -9.27
CA LEU A 94 2.09 -12.87 -9.22
C LEU A 94 2.95 -14.01 -8.64
N SER A 95 4.27 -13.79 -8.50
CA SER A 95 5.23 -14.77 -7.98
C SER A 95 6.38 -14.11 -7.23
N THR A 96 7.06 -14.90 -6.38
CA THR A 96 8.19 -14.45 -5.55
C THR A 96 9.42 -14.03 -6.34
N ASP A 97 9.64 -14.58 -7.53
CA ASP A 97 10.78 -14.19 -8.38
C ASP A 97 10.62 -12.79 -8.96
N ASN A 98 9.40 -12.28 -9.03
CA ASN A 98 9.09 -10.91 -9.48
C ASN A 98 9.03 -9.89 -8.33
N LEU A 99 9.09 -10.32 -7.05
CA LEU A 99 8.97 -9.42 -5.89
C LEU A 99 10.14 -8.44 -5.76
N VAL A 100 11.37 -8.89 -6.00
CA VAL A 100 12.58 -8.04 -5.95
C VAL A 100 12.57 -6.99 -7.07
N ARG A 101 11.90 -7.30 -8.20
CA ARG A 101 11.87 -6.46 -9.39
C ARG A 101 10.75 -5.43 -9.41
N ASN A 102 9.66 -5.64 -8.65
CA ASN A 102 8.51 -4.74 -8.64
C ASN A 102 8.60 -3.65 -7.56
N TYR A 103 9.60 -2.77 -7.72
CA TYR A 103 9.67 -1.49 -7.00
C TYR A 103 8.51 -0.55 -7.39
N GLU A 104 7.94 -0.74 -8.59
CA GLU A 104 6.90 0.10 -9.16
C GLU A 104 5.63 0.09 -8.31
N SER A 105 5.18 -1.08 -7.86
CA SER A 105 3.99 -1.20 -7.00
C SER A 105 4.16 -0.43 -5.69
N CYS A 106 5.33 -0.49 -5.06
CA CYS A 106 5.61 0.26 -3.84
C CYS A 106 5.67 1.78 -4.09
N ILE A 107 6.20 2.22 -5.23
CA ILE A 107 6.22 3.63 -5.62
C ILE A 107 4.81 4.14 -5.89
N ILE A 108 4.02 3.40 -6.68
CA ILE A 108 2.63 3.71 -7.02
C ILE A 108 1.79 3.80 -5.74
N LEU A 109 2.03 2.88 -4.80
CA LEU A 109 1.37 2.88 -3.50
C LEU A 109 1.77 4.11 -2.68
N SER A 110 3.05 4.45 -2.59
CA SER A 110 3.50 5.69 -1.95
C SER A 110 2.89 6.94 -2.58
N GLN A 111 2.71 6.94 -3.90
CA GLN A 111 2.09 8.02 -4.65
C GLN A 111 0.61 8.16 -4.31
N PHE A 112 -0.11 7.02 -4.26
CA PHE A 112 -1.48 6.95 -3.79
C PHE A 112 -1.62 7.57 -2.39
N LEU A 113 -0.85 7.11 -1.41
CA LEU A 113 -0.93 7.61 -0.03
C LEU A 113 -0.66 9.13 0.06
N ARG A 114 0.34 9.62 -0.70
CA ARG A 114 0.71 11.05 -0.74
C ARG A 114 -0.40 11.95 -1.27
N VAL A 115 -1.06 11.50 -2.33
CA VAL A 115 -2.12 12.28 -3.00
C VAL A 115 -3.44 12.17 -2.25
N PHE A 116 -3.74 11.00 -1.69
CA PHE A 116 -5.06 10.66 -1.19
C PHE A 116 -5.29 11.11 0.26
N PHE A 117 -4.31 10.96 1.15
CA PHE A 117 -4.54 11.16 2.59
C PHE A 117 -4.78 12.59 3.06
N PRO A 118 -4.14 13.64 2.51
CA PRO A 118 -4.40 15.00 2.98
C PRO A 118 -5.82 15.51 2.67
N ARG A 119 -6.53 14.90 1.70
CA ARG A 119 -7.81 15.41 1.17
C ARG A 119 -8.99 14.47 1.37
N TYR A 120 -8.74 13.17 1.42
CA TYR A 120 -9.77 12.14 1.47
C TYR A 120 -9.63 11.27 2.71
N TYR A 121 -9.47 11.95 3.84
CA TYR A 121 -9.24 11.30 5.11
C TYR A 121 -10.37 10.33 5.50
N PHE A 122 -11.61 10.62 5.10
CA PHE A 122 -12.77 9.72 5.27
C PHE A 122 -12.72 8.44 4.42
N LEU A 123 -11.79 8.32 3.47
CA LEU A 123 -11.60 7.13 2.63
C LEU A 123 -10.39 6.29 3.06
N ILE A 124 -9.68 6.68 4.12
CA ILE A 124 -8.49 5.99 4.64
C ILE A 124 -8.74 4.52 4.95
N TYR A 125 -9.91 4.19 5.50
CA TYR A 125 -10.26 2.80 5.80
C TYR A 125 -10.33 1.97 4.52
N ASN A 126 -11.14 2.39 3.53
CA ASN A 126 -11.25 1.70 2.23
C ASN A 126 -9.88 1.59 1.53
N ALA A 127 -9.10 2.66 1.58
CA ALA A 127 -7.74 2.70 1.06
C ALA A 127 -6.83 1.66 1.73
N SER A 128 -6.92 1.52 3.05
CA SER A 128 -6.11 0.57 3.81
C SER A 128 -6.47 -0.90 3.51
N VAL A 129 -7.75 -1.20 3.25
CA VAL A 129 -8.20 -2.53 2.85
C VAL A 129 -7.65 -2.90 1.47
N LEU A 130 -7.75 -1.99 0.50
CA LEU A 130 -7.22 -2.19 -0.85
C LEU A 130 -5.69 -2.31 -0.84
N TYR A 131 -5.02 -1.44 -0.07
CA TYR A 131 -3.60 -1.56 0.21
C TYR A 131 -3.25 -2.96 0.70
N TRP A 132 -4.00 -3.48 1.68
CA TRP A 132 -3.69 -4.76 2.28
C TRP A 132 -3.79 -5.92 1.30
N GLN A 133 -4.79 -5.89 0.42
CA GLN A 133 -4.94 -6.87 -0.65
C GLN A 133 -3.73 -6.84 -1.61
N LEU A 134 -3.27 -5.63 -1.95
CA LEU A 134 -2.12 -5.41 -2.85
C LEU A 134 -0.82 -5.96 -2.27
N VAL A 135 -0.58 -5.74 -0.98
CA VAL A 135 0.72 -6.03 -0.36
C VAL A 135 0.86 -7.45 0.16
N ARG A 136 -0.20 -8.28 0.08
CA ARG A 136 -0.15 -9.70 0.53
C ARG A 136 1.09 -10.46 0.07
N PRO A 137 1.57 -10.34 -1.19
CA PRO A 137 2.77 -11.06 -1.64
C PRO A 137 4.05 -10.68 -0.87
N TYR A 138 4.12 -9.47 -0.32
CA TYR A 138 5.27 -8.91 0.40
C TYR A 138 5.29 -9.29 1.90
N LEU A 139 4.26 -9.97 2.42
CA LEU A 139 4.21 -10.43 3.82
C LEU A 139 5.11 -11.64 4.10
N LYS A 140 5.88 -12.10 3.12
CA LYS A 140 6.88 -13.16 3.31
C LYS A 140 8.11 -12.62 4.04
N PRO A 141 8.73 -13.41 4.96
CA PRO A 141 9.99 -13.03 5.59
C PRO A 141 11.05 -12.61 4.58
N GLY A 142 11.81 -11.57 4.89
CA GLY A 142 12.82 -10.97 4.03
C GLY A 142 12.29 -9.95 3.00
N PHE A 143 10.98 -9.81 2.82
CA PHE A 143 10.37 -8.83 1.90
C PHE A 143 9.55 -7.75 2.61
N ARG A 144 9.28 -7.92 3.91
CA ARG A 144 8.38 -7.02 4.66
C ARG A 144 8.96 -5.62 4.81
N TYR A 145 10.27 -5.46 4.70
CA TYR A 145 10.94 -4.16 4.73
C TYR A 145 10.40 -3.19 3.65
N CYS A 146 9.96 -3.71 2.50
CA CYS A 146 9.37 -2.93 1.41
C CYS A 146 8.08 -2.20 1.84
N LEU A 147 7.37 -2.75 2.83
CA LEU A 147 6.07 -2.24 3.25
C LEU A 147 6.19 -1.10 4.25
N ILE A 148 7.29 -1.05 5.02
CA ILE A 148 7.47 -0.12 6.15
C ILE A 148 7.10 1.33 5.81
N PRO A 149 7.57 1.94 4.71
CA PRO A 149 7.26 3.34 4.43
C PRO A 149 5.76 3.59 4.24
N SER A 150 5.11 2.71 3.48
CA SER A 150 3.70 2.82 3.10
C SER A 150 2.75 2.43 4.24
N LEU A 151 3.01 1.32 4.93
CA LEU A 151 2.20 0.84 6.06
C LEU A 151 2.29 1.79 7.26
N SER A 152 3.46 2.39 7.52
CA SER A 152 3.61 3.40 8.57
C SER A 152 2.70 4.61 8.33
N GLN A 153 2.59 5.06 7.07
CA GLN A 153 1.71 6.17 6.71
C GLN A 153 0.24 5.81 6.90
N ILE A 154 -0.17 4.59 6.51
CA ILE A 154 -1.54 4.10 6.69
C ILE A 154 -1.90 4.01 8.17
N VAL A 155 -1.08 3.36 8.98
CA VAL A 155 -1.33 3.22 10.42
C VAL A 155 -1.39 4.60 11.08
N LYS A 156 -0.48 5.51 10.74
CA LYS A 156 -0.50 6.89 11.24
C LYS A 156 -1.78 7.61 10.84
N ALA A 157 -2.19 7.49 9.58
CA ALA A 157 -3.42 8.10 9.10
C ALA A 157 -4.62 7.48 9.79
N LEU A 158 -4.76 6.16 9.93
CA LEU A 158 -5.86 5.53 10.67
C LEU A 158 -5.91 5.98 12.15
N ASN A 159 -4.76 6.16 12.80
CA ASN A 159 -4.72 6.58 14.21
C ASN A 159 -5.27 7.99 14.47
N GLN A 160 -5.32 8.84 13.44
CA GLN A 160 -5.87 10.19 13.56
C GLN A 160 -7.42 10.20 13.36
N THR A 161 -8.03 9.03 13.04
CA THR A 161 -9.43 8.93 12.62
C THR A 161 -10.28 8.43 13.77
N GLU A 162 -11.56 8.78 13.74
CA GLU A 162 -12.61 8.17 14.55
C GLU A 162 -13.09 6.81 13.98
N GLU A 163 -12.33 6.15 13.09
CA GLU A 163 -12.71 4.87 12.49
C GLU A 163 -12.92 3.79 13.55
N GLN A 164 -14.07 3.12 13.49
CA GLN A 164 -14.51 2.21 14.54
C GLN A 164 -13.89 0.81 14.47
N ASP A 165 -13.35 0.41 13.32
CA ASP A 165 -12.77 -0.93 13.16
C ASP A 165 -11.38 -1.02 13.82
N ASN A 166 -11.40 -1.18 15.14
CA ASN A 166 -10.23 -1.34 15.95
C ASN A 166 -9.51 -2.67 15.68
N GLU A 167 -10.24 -3.70 15.24
CA GLU A 167 -9.65 -5.01 14.94
C GLU A 167 -8.76 -4.92 13.70
N TRP A 168 -9.25 -4.28 12.65
CA TRP A 168 -8.48 -4.00 11.45
C TRP A 168 -7.25 -3.14 11.73
N ARG A 169 -7.44 -2.09 12.54
CA ARG A 169 -6.32 -1.23 12.96
C ARG A 169 -5.26 -2.01 13.73
N ALA A 170 -5.66 -2.85 14.67
CA ALA A 170 -4.76 -3.72 15.43
C ALA A 170 -4.00 -4.68 14.51
N GLU A 171 -4.67 -5.27 13.51
CA GLU A 171 -4.03 -6.15 12.52
C GLU A 171 -2.90 -5.41 11.77
N LEU A 172 -3.16 -4.20 11.28
CA LEU A 172 -2.16 -3.40 10.58
C LEU A 172 -1.01 -2.98 11.50
N MET A 173 -1.27 -2.68 12.77
CA MET A 173 -0.22 -2.36 13.75
C MET A 173 0.67 -3.57 14.04
N ILE A 174 0.09 -4.75 14.24
CA ILE A 174 0.85 -5.99 14.46
C ILE A 174 1.76 -6.26 13.26
N ASN A 175 1.21 -6.19 12.05
CA ASN A 175 1.98 -6.43 10.83
C ASN A 175 3.07 -5.37 10.61
N LEU A 176 2.85 -4.11 11.00
CA LEU A 176 3.91 -3.09 10.95
C LEU A 176 5.05 -3.40 11.91
N LEU A 177 4.75 -3.88 13.12
CA LEU A 177 5.78 -4.33 14.06
C LEU A 177 6.57 -5.52 13.51
N GLU A 178 5.90 -6.50 12.90
CA GLU A 178 6.57 -7.59 12.21
C GLU A 178 7.49 -7.10 11.08
N CYS A 179 7.07 -6.08 10.31
CA CYS A 179 7.91 -5.49 9.27
C CYS A 179 9.19 -4.87 9.86
N PHE A 180 9.10 -4.16 10.98
CA PHE A 180 10.29 -3.60 11.64
C PHE A 180 11.24 -4.69 12.14
N LEU A 181 10.70 -5.78 12.71
CA LEU A 181 11.50 -6.91 13.19
C LEU A 181 12.21 -7.64 12.05
N ASP A 182 11.49 -7.94 10.96
CA ASP A 182 12.04 -8.59 9.75
C ASP A 182 13.19 -7.74 9.14
N ALA A 183 13.03 -6.41 9.15
CA ALA A 183 14.04 -5.47 8.65
C ALA A 183 15.14 -5.11 9.67
N SER A 184 15.15 -5.73 10.86
CA SER A 184 16.07 -5.40 11.96
C SER A 184 16.07 -3.92 12.39
N LYS A 185 14.97 -3.21 12.16
CA LYS A 185 14.75 -1.81 12.57
C LYS A 185 14.31 -1.72 14.03
N LEU A 186 15.20 -2.16 14.93
CA LEU A 186 14.83 -2.40 16.34
C LEU A 186 14.54 -1.13 17.13
N LYS A 187 15.09 0.02 16.71
CA LYS A 187 14.81 1.31 17.35
C LYS A 187 13.35 1.71 17.09
N GLU A 188 12.95 1.69 15.82
CA GLU A 188 11.58 1.97 15.38
C GLU A 188 10.60 0.94 15.94
N ALA A 189 10.95 -0.35 15.94
CA ALA A 189 10.15 -1.39 16.57
C ALA A 189 9.86 -1.10 18.04
N ARG A 190 10.89 -0.67 18.80
CA ARG A 190 10.74 -0.33 20.22
C ARG A 190 9.82 0.86 20.42
N GLU A 191 10.06 1.95 19.72
CA GLU A 191 9.26 3.18 19.81
C GLU A 191 7.80 2.94 19.45
N PHE A 192 7.54 2.08 18.45
CA PHE A 192 6.19 1.77 18.00
C PHE A 192 5.45 0.76 18.89
N SER A 193 6.17 -0.25 19.41
CA SER A 193 5.57 -1.39 20.12
C SER A 193 4.75 -1.00 21.36
N SER A 194 5.18 0.02 22.12
CA SER A 194 4.46 0.47 23.31
C SER A 194 3.09 1.06 22.96
N THR A 195 3.06 1.95 21.97
CA THR A 195 1.82 2.56 21.46
C THR A 195 0.85 1.50 20.94
N ALA A 196 1.37 0.55 20.16
CA ALA A 196 0.56 -0.55 19.63
C ALA A 196 0.01 -1.46 20.74
N ALA A 197 0.83 -1.79 21.75
CA ALA A 197 0.41 -2.64 22.85
C ALA A 197 -0.68 -2.00 23.71
N ILE A 198 -0.59 -0.69 23.98
CA ILE A 198 -1.63 0.05 24.70
C ILE A 198 -2.93 0.02 23.92
N PHE A 199 -2.90 0.42 22.64
CA PHE A 199 -4.09 0.43 21.79
C PHE A 199 -4.78 -0.94 21.72
N ILE A 200 -4.01 -2.00 21.47
CA ILE A 200 -4.54 -3.36 21.34
C ILE A 200 -5.11 -3.86 22.66
N LYS A 201 -4.44 -3.58 23.80
CA LYS A 201 -4.94 -3.97 25.12
C LYS A 201 -6.29 -3.33 25.45
N GLU A 202 -6.47 -2.06 25.08
CA GLU A 202 -7.67 -1.29 25.37
C GLU A 202 -8.84 -1.62 24.43
N ASN A 203 -8.56 -1.87 23.15
CA ASN A 203 -9.60 -1.95 22.12
C ASN A 203 -9.82 -3.37 21.57
N VAL A 204 -8.80 -4.23 21.58
CA VAL A 204 -8.84 -5.58 20.98
C VAL A 204 -8.04 -6.58 21.83
N PRO A 205 -8.43 -6.80 23.10
CA PRO A 205 -7.61 -7.54 24.08
C PRO A 205 -7.28 -8.98 23.64
N ASP A 206 -8.13 -9.61 22.82
CA ASP A 206 -7.91 -10.95 22.29
C ASP A 206 -6.63 -11.06 21.44
N LYS A 207 -6.21 -9.97 20.79
CA LYS A 207 -4.97 -9.91 20.01
C LYS A 207 -3.75 -9.50 20.85
N TYR A 208 -3.91 -9.20 22.14
CA TYR A 208 -2.80 -8.76 22.99
C TYR A 208 -1.68 -9.81 23.09
N SER A 209 -2.04 -11.09 23.11
CA SER A 209 -1.10 -12.21 23.12
C SER A 209 -0.15 -12.19 21.91
N GLN A 210 -0.64 -11.77 20.74
CA GLN A 210 0.12 -11.70 19.50
C GLN A 210 1.18 -10.59 19.59
N ILE A 211 0.77 -9.37 19.94
CA ILE A 211 1.73 -8.25 20.09
C ILE A 211 2.71 -8.49 21.24
N PHE A 212 2.28 -9.07 22.34
CA PHE A 212 3.16 -9.41 23.45
C PHE A 212 4.27 -10.37 23.02
N SER A 213 3.94 -11.38 22.20
CA SER A 213 4.92 -12.30 21.64
C SER A 213 5.98 -11.58 20.79
N LEU A 214 5.56 -10.62 19.97
CA LEU A 214 6.48 -9.78 19.17
C LEU A 214 7.37 -8.89 20.06
N MET A 215 6.84 -8.34 21.15
CA MET A 215 7.62 -7.55 22.11
C MET A 215 8.67 -8.39 22.87
N VAL A 216 8.35 -9.65 23.18
CA VAL A 216 9.31 -10.60 23.74
C VAL A 216 10.41 -10.88 22.72
N MET A 217 10.07 -11.13 21.45
CA MET A 217 11.07 -11.31 20.38
C MET A 217 11.97 -10.08 20.23
N LEU A 218 11.40 -8.87 20.20
CA LEU A 218 12.16 -7.62 20.17
C LEU A 218 13.16 -7.53 21.34
N SER A 219 12.70 -7.88 22.55
CA SER A 219 13.53 -7.86 23.76
C SER A 219 14.70 -8.84 23.67
N LEU A 220 14.46 -10.04 23.11
CA LEU A 220 15.50 -11.04 22.89
C LEU A 220 16.53 -10.56 21.85
N LEU A 221 16.08 -10.02 20.71
CA LEU A 221 16.96 -9.49 19.66
C LEU A 221 17.84 -8.35 20.17
N LEU A 222 17.27 -7.42 20.94
CA LEU A 222 18.01 -6.33 21.57
C LEU A 222 19.09 -6.84 22.54
N ARG A 223 18.78 -7.87 23.33
CA ARG A 223 19.76 -8.49 24.24
C ARG A 223 20.90 -9.15 23.47
N VAL A 224 20.61 -9.87 22.39
CA VAL A 224 21.63 -10.52 21.55
C VAL A 224 22.60 -9.49 20.99
N ILE A 225 22.10 -8.36 20.48
CA ILE A 225 22.96 -7.29 19.94
C ILE A 225 23.82 -6.64 21.03
N LEU A 226 23.25 -6.40 22.22
CA LEU A 226 24.02 -5.86 23.34
C LEU A 226 25.15 -6.81 23.77
N ILE A 227 24.88 -8.12 23.78
CA ILE A 227 25.90 -9.14 24.06
C ILE A 227 26.96 -9.14 22.96
N GLN A 228 26.58 -9.08 21.68
CA GLN A 228 27.52 -9.01 20.57
C GLN A 228 28.39 -7.75 20.65
N HIS A 229 27.81 -6.58 20.93
CA HIS A 229 28.57 -5.35 21.12
C HIS A 229 29.53 -5.42 22.30
N ASN A 230 29.11 -6.02 23.43
CA ASN A 230 29.98 -6.22 24.58
C ASN A 230 31.13 -7.19 24.29
N ILE A 231 30.88 -8.29 23.56
CA ILE A 231 31.91 -9.24 23.13
C ILE A 231 32.88 -8.56 22.16
N ILE A 232 32.38 -7.81 21.17
CA ILE A 232 33.22 -7.08 20.22
C ILE A 232 34.07 -6.02 20.95
N GLY A 233 33.46 -5.28 21.90
CA GLY A 233 34.16 -4.32 22.75
C GLY A 233 35.27 -4.96 23.59
N LEU A 234 35.06 -6.18 24.10
CA LEU A 234 36.08 -6.97 24.79
C LEU A 234 37.19 -7.46 23.85
N THR A 235 36.87 -7.82 22.59
CA THR A 235 37.89 -8.25 21.60
C THR A 235 38.71 -7.10 21.00
N VAL A 236 38.16 -5.87 20.95
CA VAL A 236 38.88 -4.67 20.48
C VAL A 236 39.70 -4.02 21.60
N ALA A 237 39.44 -4.36 22.87
CA ALA A 237 40.27 -4.00 24.02
C ALA A 237 41.59 -4.80 24.07
N ASN A 238 42.49 -4.47 23.12
CA ASN A 238 43.96 -4.52 23.16
C ASN A 238 44.68 -5.79 23.70
N PRO A 239 45.29 -6.62 22.84
CA PRO A 239 46.29 -7.62 23.25
C PRO A 239 47.71 -7.06 23.52
N LYS A 240 47.96 -5.74 23.42
CA LYS A 240 49.33 -5.18 23.48
C LYS A 240 49.81 -4.65 24.83
N ASN A 241 49.09 -4.87 25.93
CA ASN A 241 49.54 -4.42 27.27
C ASN A 241 49.96 -5.53 28.24
N CYS A 242 50.20 -6.76 27.78
CA CYS A 242 50.91 -7.76 28.56
C CYS A 242 52.39 -7.80 28.14
N VAL A 243 53.17 -6.83 28.62
CA VAL A 243 54.61 -7.00 28.80
C VAL A 243 54.81 -7.29 30.28
N TRP A 244 55.11 -8.55 30.58
CA TRP A 244 55.87 -8.90 31.77
C TRP A 244 57.34 -8.73 31.38
N GLU A 245 58.11 -8.10 32.29
CA GLU A 245 59.54 -7.73 32.23
C GLU A 245 59.84 -6.26 31.89
#